data_AF-A0A512UND4-F1
#
_entry.id   AF-A0A512UND4-F1
#
_cell.length_a   1.000
_cell.length_b   1.000
_cell.length_c   1.000
_cell.angle_alpha   90.00
_cell.angle_beta   90.00
_cell.angle_gamma   90.00
#
_symmetry.space_group_name_H-M   'P 1'
#
loop_
_entity.id
_entity.type
_entity.pdbx_description
1 polymer ?
#
loop_
_entity_poly.entity_id
_entity_poly.type
_entity_poly.pdbx_seq_one_letter_code
_entity_poly.pdbx_strand_id
1 'polypeptide(L)'
;MGKRLNERSKANDKETIFFEPKQQPGKKTSVLVKVAYNKEEDVQRYFRWNFLTFQDTVESWRVQKEVKNSNHKYTSHVWLILGQQTLPPKTPSSVYWTEYVEDIQKQLRFVMQWMCNIEESMKRPAPKGKDKESRNAQLQETLDELQPEKDRICLEFMDIVKCRPKPSVQTQYSMVCEVLKAPNYCHLCRTVSHPFSQCEARGCTVCGSKMHPYYKCIKRCECKTKPLHMKEKCPRNTATIGPSRKAESLRKIQKSQNNTLAF
;
A
#
# COMPACT_ATOMS: atom_id res chain seq x y z
N MET A 1 -44.43 -47.69 -1.61
CA MET A 1 -42.98 -47.40 -1.65
C MET A 1 -42.78 -45.91 -1.90
N GLY A 2 -42.45 -45.14 -0.85
CA GLY A 2 -42.33 -43.69 -0.93
C GLY A 2 -40.92 -43.24 -1.36
N LYS A 3 -40.84 -42.33 -2.33
CA LYS A 3 -39.63 -41.56 -2.64
C LYS A 3 -39.77 -40.18 -1.99
N ARG A 4 -38.92 -39.86 -1.00
CA ARG A 4 -38.72 -38.50 -0.50
C ARG A 4 -37.63 -37.83 -1.35
N LEU A 5 -38.02 -36.85 -2.18
CA LEU A 5 -37.10 -35.90 -2.79
C LEU A 5 -36.80 -34.81 -1.76
N ASN A 6 -35.59 -34.85 -1.20
CA ASN A 6 -35.05 -33.77 -0.37
C ASN A 6 -34.43 -32.71 -1.30
N GLU A 7 -35.27 -31.88 -1.93
CA GLU A 7 -34.81 -30.62 -2.51
C GLU A 7 -34.58 -29.64 -1.36
N ARG A 8 -33.31 -29.30 -1.09
CA ARG A 8 -32.99 -28.21 -0.16
C ARG A 8 -33.53 -26.90 -0.73
N SER A 9 -34.34 -26.21 0.06
CA SER A 9 -34.83 -24.87 -0.23
C SER A 9 -33.66 -23.91 -0.47
N LYS A 10 -33.69 -23.20 -1.60
CA LYS A 10 -32.83 -22.04 -1.85
C LYS A 10 -33.21 -20.96 -0.83
N ALA A 11 -32.24 -20.52 -0.02
CA ALA A 11 -32.45 -19.43 0.93
C ALA A 11 -32.84 -18.15 0.16
N ASN A 12 -34.04 -17.65 0.43
CA ASN A 12 -34.50 -16.34 -0.01
C ASN A 12 -34.10 -15.31 1.06
N ASP A 13 -32.92 -14.71 0.92
CA ASP A 13 -32.52 -13.57 1.75
C ASP A 13 -33.24 -12.31 1.25
N LYS A 14 -34.30 -11.94 1.95
CA LYS A 14 -35.00 -10.66 1.82
C LYS A 14 -34.46 -9.66 2.86
N GLU A 15 -33.20 -9.27 2.76
CA GLU A 15 -32.69 -8.14 3.55
C GLU A 15 -32.49 -6.92 2.65
N THR A 16 -33.20 -5.84 3.00
CA THR A 16 -33.19 -4.52 2.36
C THR A 16 -31.78 -3.92 2.40
N ILE A 17 -31.09 -4.01 1.27
CA ILE A 17 -29.81 -3.36 1.00
C ILE A 17 -30.09 -1.86 0.79
N PHE A 18 -29.49 -1.00 1.63
CA PHE A 18 -29.42 0.43 1.35
C PHE A 18 -28.77 0.62 -0.03
N PHE A 19 -29.51 1.18 -0.99
CA PHE A 19 -29.08 1.36 -2.36
C PHE A 19 -27.99 2.44 -2.43
N GLU A 20 -26.73 2.03 -2.29
CA GLU A 20 -25.66 2.75 -2.99
C GLU A 20 -25.72 2.37 -4.47
N PRO A 21 -25.70 3.35 -5.39
CA PRO A 21 -25.74 3.06 -6.82
C PRO A 21 -24.52 2.20 -7.19
N LYS A 22 -24.78 0.95 -7.58
CA LYS A 22 -23.79 0.10 -8.25
C LYS A 22 -23.22 0.90 -9.40
N GLN A 23 -21.95 1.29 -9.33
CA GLN A 23 -21.25 1.80 -10.50
C GLN A 23 -21.44 0.77 -11.62
N GLN A 24 -22.03 1.20 -12.73
CA GLN A 24 -22.13 0.34 -13.91
C GLN A 24 -20.70 -0.07 -14.30
N PRO A 25 -20.40 -1.37 -14.40
CA PRO A 25 -19.03 -1.81 -14.54
C PRO A 25 -18.57 -1.56 -15.99
N GLY A 26 -17.68 -0.59 -16.16
CA GLY A 26 -16.59 -0.77 -17.12
C GLY A 26 -15.90 -2.10 -16.81
N LYS A 27 -15.58 -2.89 -17.84
CA LYS A 27 -14.91 -4.21 -17.82
C LYS A 27 -14.69 -4.82 -16.42
N LYS A 28 -15.61 -5.72 -16.02
CA LYS A 28 -15.47 -6.57 -14.82
C LYS A 28 -14.06 -7.16 -14.75
N THR A 29 -13.31 -6.83 -13.69
CA THR A 29 -11.93 -7.29 -13.54
C THR A 29 -11.92 -8.62 -12.79
N SER A 30 -11.59 -9.70 -13.50
CA SER A 30 -11.49 -11.04 -12.90
C SER A 30 -10.10 -11.26 -12.30
N VAL A 31 -10.08 -11.77 -11.06
CA VAL A 31 -8.87 -12.01 -10.27
C VAL A 31 -8.93 -13.40 -9.65
N LEU A 32 -7.80 -14.10 -9.62
CA LEU A 32 -7.62 -15.34 -8.88
C LEU A 32 -6.80 -15.07 -7.62
N VAL A 33 -7.36 -15.44 -6.47
CA VAL A 33 -6.66 -15.39 -5.18
C VAL A 33 -6.58 -16.79 -4.55
N LYS A 34 -5.55 -16.98 -3.73
CA LYS A 34 -5.36 -18.13 -2.85
C LYS A 34 -5.71 -17.69 -1.44
N VAL A 35 -6.65 -18.40 -0.81
CA VAL A 35 -7.06 -18.16 0.57
C VAL A 35 -6.60 -19.33 1.41
N ALA A 36 -5.71 -19.06 2.36
CA ALA A 36 -5.21 -20.03 3.33
C ALA A 36 -5.90 -19.78 4.67
N TYR A 37 -6.42 -20.82 5.31
CA TYR A 37 -7.20 -20.70 6.55
C TYR A 37 -7.07 -21.93 7.46
N ASN A 38 -7.43 -21.79 8.74
CA ASN A 38 -7.24 -22.83 9.76
C ASN A 38 -8.49 -23.67 10.07
N LYS A 39 -9.71 -23.24 9.67
CA LYS A 39 -10.99 -23.94 9.91
C LYS A 39 -11.90 -23.86 8.68
N GLU A 40 -12.63 -24.93 8.37
CA GLU A 40 -13.46 -25.04 7.16
C GLU A 40 -14.84 -24.38 7.28
N GLU A 41 -15.45 -24.42 8.47
CA GLU A 41 -16.78 -23.85 8.74
C GLU A 41 -16.83 -22.36 8.38
N ASP A 42 -17.95 -21.87 7.86
CA ASP A 42 -18.23 -20.44 7.56
C ASP A 42 -17.13 -19.63 6.82
N VAL A 43 -16.15 -20.30 6.20
CA VAL A 43 -14.95 -19.68 5.65
C VAL A 43 -15.27 -18.70 4.52
N GLN A 44 -16.23 -19.03 3.67
CA GLN A 44 -16.65 -18.17 2.57
C GLN A 44 -17.34 -16.91 3.08
N ARG A 45 -18.14 -17.04 4.14
CA ARG A 45 -18.83 -15.92 4.79
C ARG A 45 -17.82 -14.99 5.45
N TYR A 46 -16.87 -15.55 6.21
CA TYR A 46 -15.77 -14.80 6.80
C TYR A 46 -14.97 -14.03 5.75
N PHE A 47 -14.60 -14.70 4.66
CA PHE A 47 -13.83 -14.10 3.57
C PHE A 47 -14.57 -12.92 2.95
N ARG A 48 -15.85 -13.09 2.61
CA ARG A 48 -16.69 -12.01 2.05
C ARG A 48 -16.78 -10.80 2.97
N TRP A 49 -16.86 -11.01 4.29
CA TRP A 49 -17.00 -9.91 5.24
C TRP A 49 -15.70 -9.17 5.58
N ASN A 50 -14.55 -9.85 5.50
CA ASN A 50 -13.28 -9.26 5.95
C ASN A 50 -12.32 -8.90 4.81
N PHE A 51 -12.51 -9.45 3.61
CA PHE A 51 -11.58 -9.27 2.49
C PHE A 51 -12.22 -8.61 1.27
N LEU A 52 -13.55 -8.64 1.16
CA LEU A 52 -14.27 -8.13 -0.01
C LEU A 52 -15.07 -6.89 0.35
N THR A 53 -15.25 -6.00 -0.64
CA THR A 53 -16.24 -4.93 -0.55
C THR A 53 -17.59 -5.41 -1.06
N PHE A 54 -18.65 -4.63 -0.80
CA PHE A 54 -20.00 -4.93 -1.27
C PHE A 54 -20.14 -4.98 -2.80
N GLN A 55 -19.18 -4.42 -3.53
CA GLN A 55 -19.16 -4.42 -5.00
C GLN A 55 -18.44 -5.66 -5.56
N ASP A 56 -17.63 -6.34 -4.76
CA ASP A 56 -16.86 -7.50 -5.17
C ASP A 56 -17.73 -8.76 -5.14
N THR A 57 -17.52 -9.66 -6.09
CA THR A 57 -18.32 -10.89 -6.21
C THR A 57 -17.42 -12.12 -6.26
N VAL A 58 -17.77 -13.17 -5.53
CA VAL A 58 -17.11 -14.49 -5.63
C VAL A 58 -17.77 -15.29 -6.74
N GLU A 59 -17.03 -15.57 -7.82
CA GLU A 59 -17.52 -16.41 -8.93
C GLU A 59 -17.38 -17.90 -8.61
N SER A 60 -16.23 -18.31 -8.07
CA SER A 60 -16.03 -19.71 -7.69
C SER A 60 -15.05 -19.86 -6.53
N TRP A 61 -15.26 -20.91 -5.76
CA TRP A 61 -14.45 -21.28 -4.60
C TRP A 61 -14.07 -22.76 -4.72
N ARG A 62 -12.79 -23.05 -4.91
CA ARG A 62 -12.28 -24.42 -5.07
C ARG A 62 -11.29 -24.75 -3.96
N VAL A 63 -11.67 -25.67 -3.09
CA VAL A 63 -10.78 -26.19 -2.03
C VAL A 63 -9.70 -27.06 -2.68
N GLN A 64 -8.43 -26.77 -2.40
CA GLN A 64 -7.28 -27.42 -3.02
C GLN A 64 -6.73 -28.56 -2.16
N LYS A 65 -6.34 -28.29 -0.91
CA LYS A 65 -5.66 -29.27 -0.04
C LYS A 65 -5.85 -28.96 1.43
N GLU A 66 -5.85 -30.04 2.21
CA GLU A 66 -5.58 -30.02 3.65
C GLU A 66 -4.06 -30.16 3.88
N VAL A 67 -3.45 -29.19 4.56
CA VAL A 67 -2.01 -29.13 4.87
C VAL A 67 -1.84 -29.52 6.34
N LYS A 68 -1.46 -30.78 6.57
CA LYS A 68 -1.40 -31.38 7.92
C LYS A 68 -0.40 -30.72 8.89
N ASN A 69 0.61 -29.99 8.38
CA ASN A 69 1.69 -29.39 9.18
C ASN A 69 1.77 -27.85 9.08
N SER A 70 0.67 -27.17 8.74
CA SER A 70 0.63 -25.70 8.68
C SER A 70 -0.38 -25.13 9.67
N ASN A 71 -0.10 -23.94 10.20
CA ASN A 71 -1.08 -23.14 10.93
C ASN A 71 -2.33 -22.85 10.07
N HIS A 72 -2.20 -22.88 8.75
CA HIS A 72 -3.30 -22.79 7.78
C HIS A 72 -3.57 -24.17 7.19
N LYS A 73 -4.42 -24.94 7.87
CA LYS A 73 -4.77 -26.32 7.50
C LYS A 73 -5.42 -26.44 6.13
N TYR A 74 -6.04 -25.41 5.60
CA TYR A 74 -6.77 -25.47 4.34
C TYR A 74 -6.31 -24.38 3.38
N THR A 75 -6.34 -24.70 2.10
CA THR A 75 -6.10 -23.73 1.03
C THR A 75 -7.20 -23.82 -0.01
N SER A 76 -7.74 -22.68 -0.42
CA SER A 76 -8.72 -22.58 -1.51
C SER A 76 -8.25 -21.60 -2.58
N HIS A 77 -8.58 -21.89 -3.83
CA HIS A 77 -8.48 -20.94 -4.94
C HIS A 77 -9.84 -20.31 -5.18
N VAL A 78 -9.87 -18.99 -5.21
CA VAL A 78 -11.10 -18.20 -5.28
C VAL A 78 -11.02 -17.26 -6.47
N TRP A 79 -11.98 -17.40 -7.39
CA TRP A 79 -12.17 -16.47 -8.49
C TRP A 79 -13.10 -15.35 -8.07
N LEU A 80 -12.64 -14.11 -8.26
CA LEU A 80 -13.33 -12.89 -7.88
C LEU A 80 -13.58 -12.02 -9.11
N ILE A 81 -14.76 -11.42 -9.17
CA ILE A 81 -14.98 -10.21 -9.96
C ILE A 81 -14.84 -9.03 -9.02
N LEU A 82 -13.86 -8.17 -9.26
CA LEU A 82 -13.74 -6.93 -8.52
C LEU A 82 -14.75 -5.91 -9.03
N GLY A 83 -15.45 -5.27 -8.09
CA GLY A 83 -16.24 -4.07 -8.37
C GLY A 83 -15.42 -2.78 -8.31
N GLN A 84 -14.22 -2.86 -7.73
CA GLN A 84 -13.29 -1.76 -7.51
C GLN A 84 -11.89 -2.06 -8.08
N GLN A 85 -11.01 -1.06 -8.08
CA GLN A 85 -9.62 -1.21 -8.53
C GLN A 85 -8.69 -1.77 -7.46
N THR A 86 -9.12 -1.85 -6.21
CA THR A 86 -8.32 -2.32 -5.08
C THR A 86 -8.47 -3.82 -4.91
N LEU A 87 -7.36 -4.52 -4.69
CA LEU A 87 -7.38 -5.96 -4.45
C LEU A 87 -7.70 -6.26 -2.98
N PRO A 88 -8.27 -7.44 -2.68
CA PRO A 88 -8.44 -7.90 -1.30
C PRO A 88 -7.13 -7.78 -0.50
N PRO A 89 -7.18 -7.37 0.77
CA PRO A 89 -5.99 -7.24 1.62
C PRO A 89 -5.34 -8.61 1.89
N LYS A 90 -4.08 -8.63 2.35
CA LYS A 90 -3.38 -9.89 2.65
C LYS A 90 -3.94 -10.56 3.90
N THR A 91 -4.23 -9.76 4.90
CA THR A 91 -4.83 -10.14 6.18
C THR A 91 -6.23 -9.53 6.28
N PRO A 92 -7.08 -10.05 7.18
CA PRO A 92 -8.44 -9.55 7.36
C PRO A 92 -8.42 -8.05 7.65
N SER A 93 -9.35 -7.29 7.04
CA SER A 93 -9.47 -5.84 7.29
C SER A 93 -9.69 -5.52 8.77
N SER A 94 -10.24 -6.48 9.53
CA SER A 94 -10.40 -6.39 10.98
C SER A 94 -9.08 -6.36 11.75
N VAL A 95 -8.05 -7.09 11.29
CA VAL A 95 -6.72 -7.05 11.92
C VAL A 95 -6.07 -5.70 11.68
N TYR A 96 -6.14 -5.18 10.46
CA TYR A 96 -5.65 -3.84 10.14
C TYR A 96 -6.35 -2.75 10.96
N TRP A 97 -7.67 -2.87 11.16
CA TRP A 97 -8.41 -1.95 12.02
C TRP A 97 -7.89 -1.98 13.46
N THR A 98 -7.69 -3.17 14.04
CA THR A 98 -7.17 -3.30 15.41
C THR A 98 -5.77 -2.71 15.55
N GLU A 99 -4.85 -3.03 14.62
CA GLU A 99 -3.49 -2.48 14.62
C GLU A 99 -3.49 -0.96 14.49
N TYR A 100 -4.34 -0.41 13.61
CA TYR A 100 -4.45 1.03 13.38
C TYR A 100 -5.06 1.76 14.59
N VAL A 101 -6.08 1.17 15.21
CA VAL A 101 -6.69 1.67 16.45
C VAL A 101 -5.68 1.66 17.59
N GLU A 102 -4.90 0.59 17.75
CA GLU A 102 -3.86 0.51 18.78
C GLU A 102 -2.79 1.59 18.59
N ASP A 103 -2.37 1.84 17.35
CA ASP A 103 -1.37 2.87 17.05
C ASP A 103 -1.89 4.28 17.41
N ILE A 104 -3.11 4.62 16.98
CA ILE A 104 -3.71 5.92 17.28
C ILE A 104 -3.97 6.09 18.77
N GLN A 105 -4.37 5.02 19.49
CA GLN A 105 -4.48 5.06 20.94
C GLN A 105 -3.13 5.29 21.63
N LYS A 106 -2.01 4.78 21.08
CA LYS A 106 -0.67 5.07 21.60
C LYS A 106 -0.30 6.53 21.36
N GLN A 107 -0.54 7.05 20.15
CA GLN A 107 -0.29 8.46 19.82
C GLN A 107 -1.11 9.40 20.70
N LEU A 108 -2.41 9.14 20.88
CA LEU A 108 -3.28 9.94 21.74
C LEU A 108 -2.81 9.94 23.20
N ARG A 109 -2.48 8.76 23.75
CA ARG A 109 -1.93 8.65 25.11
C ARG A 109 -0.63 9.43 25.27
N PHE A 110 0.25 9.36 24.27
CA PHE A 110 1.52 10.09 24.29
C PHE A 110 1.28 11.62 24.32
N VAL A 111 0.44 12.14 23.43
CA VAL A 111 0.14 13.58 23.37
C VAL A 111 -0.52 14.06 24.66
N MET A 112 -1.53 13.33 25.17
CA MET A 112 -2.19 13.67 26.44
C MET A 112 -1.21 13.66 27.61
N GLN A 113 -0.35 12.63 27.72
CA GLN A 113 0.65 12.56 28.78
C GLN A 113 1.65 13.71 28.70
N TRP A 114 2.05 14.08 27.49
CA TRP A 114 2.99 15.19 27.29
C TRP A 114 2.37 16.52 27.72
N MET A 115 1.12 16.78 27.33
CA MET A 115 0.38 17.97 27.79
C MET A 115 0.27 18.02 29.32
N CYS A 116 -0.10 16.90 29.98
CA CYS A 116 -0.13 16.82 31.45
C CYS A 116 1.24 17.13 32.07
N ASN A 117 2.33 16.61 31.50
CA ASN A 117 3.69 16.88 31.99
C ASN A 117 4.07 18.36 31.87
N ILE A 118 3.62 19.04 30.81
CA ILE A 118 3.84 20.48 30.61
C ILE A 118 3.05 21.28 31.66
N GLU A 119 1.76 20.96 31.85
CA GLU A 119 0.93 21.60 32.87
C GLU A 119 1.49 21.42 34.29
N GLU A 120 1.97 20.23 34.62
CA GLU A 120 2.67 19.98 35.88
C GLU A 120 3.96 20.81 36.00
N SER A 121 4.71 20.95 34.91
CA SER A 121 5.94 21.74 34.88
C SER A 121 5.69 23.23 35.11
N MET A 122 4.55 23.75 34.62
CA MET A 122 4.12 25.14 34.87
C MET A 122 3.76 25.38 36.35
N LYS A 123 3.24 24.35 37.05
CA LYS A 123 2.93 24.40 38.49
C LYS A 123 4.19 24.35 39.37
N ARG A 124 5.28 23.75 38.89
CA ARG A 124 6.56 23.66 39.62
C ARG A 124 7.28 25.01 39.66
N PRO A 125 8.03 25.30 40.75
CA PRO A 125 8.84 26.52 40.83
C PRO A 125 9.86 26.59 39.68
N ALA A 126 10.20 27.81 39.26
CA ALA A 126 11.21 28.02 38.23
C ALA A 126 12.59 27.56 38.74
N PRO A 127 13.42 26.92 37.90
CA PRO A 127 14.82 26.65 38.25
C PRO A 127 15.54 27.95 38.62
N LYS A 128 16.52 27.87 39.53
CA LYS A 128 17.33 29.03 39.93
C LYS A 128 17.93 29.71 38.69
N GLY A 129 17.75 31.02 38.59
CA GLY A 129 18.27 31.83 37.47
C GLY A 129 17.39 31.86 36.22
N LYS A 130 16.19 31.27 36.23
CA LYS A 130 15.21 31.42 35.15
C LYS A 130 13.98 32.19 35.61
N ASP A 131 13.51 33.08 34.74
CA ASP A 131 12.25 33.78 34.95
C ASP A 131 11.05 32.82 34.80
N LYS A 132 10.10 32.92 35.73
CA LYS A 132 8.93 32.04 35.79
C LYS A 132 7.92 32.40 34.71
N GLU A 133 7.74 33.69 34.43
CA GLU A 133 6.76 34.16 33.45
C GLU A 133 7.19 33.77 32.03
N SER A 134 8.44 34.05 31.65
CA SER A 134 9.02 33.67 30.36
C SER A 134 8.99 32.15 30.14
N ARG A 135 9.33 31.35 31.16
CA ARG A 135 9.23 29.88 31.08
C ARG A 135 7.80 29.42 30.86
N ASN A 136 6.85 29.96 31.63
CA ASN A 136 5.46 29.56 31.52
C ASN A 136 4.84 29.99 30.19
N ALA A 137 5.25 31.14 29.62
CA ALA A 137 4.84 31.57 28.29
C ALA A 137 5.30 30.59 27.20
N GLN A 138 6.56 30.12 27.25
CA GLN A 138 7.07 29.11 26.30
C GLN A 138 6.35 27.76 26.43
N LEU A 139 6.06 27.34 27.67
CA LEU A 139 5.30 26.11 27.91
C LEU A 139 3.85 26.24 27.44
N GLN A 140 3.24 27.42 27.58
CA GLN A 140 1.90 27.70 27.07
C GLN A 140 1.86 27.66 25.54
N GLU A 141 2.83 28.26 24.86
CA GLU A 141 2.97 28.18 23.40
C GLU A 141 3.07 26.71 22.94
N THR A 142 3.83 25.89 23.67
CA THR A 142 3.93 24.45 23.38
C THR A 142 2.58 23.72 23.58
N LEU A 143 1.78 24.10 24.58
CA LEU A 143 0.42 23.54 24.76
C LEU A 143 -0.50 23.95 23.62
N ASP A 144 -0.42 25.21 23.19
CA ASP A 144 -1.24 25.76 22.10
C ASP A 144 -0.91 25.08 20.76
N GLU A 145 0.34 24.64 20.54
CA GLU A 145 0.75 23.82 19.39
C GLU A 145 0.28 22.35 19.48
N LEU A 146 0.28 21.76 20.69
CA LEU A 146 -0.10 20.36 20.90
C LEU A 146 -1.62 20.13 20.87
N GLN A 147 -2.41 21.15 21.24
CA GLN A 147 -3.85 21.06 21.30
C GLN A 147 -4.51 20.72 19.93
N PRO A 148 -4.16 21.41 18.81
CA PRO A 148 -4.63 21.03 17.48
C PRO A 148 -4.24 19.61 17.07
N GLU A 149 -3.04 19.15 17.45
CA GLU A 149 -2.57 17.81 17.13
C GLU A 149 -3.37 16.74 17.88
N LYS A 150 -3.66 16.97 19.17
CA LYS A 150 -4.57 16.12 19.96
C LYS A 150 -5.96 16.07 19.31
N ASP A 151 -6.51 17.22 18.91
CA ASP A 151 -7.85 17.28 18.31
C ASP A 151 -7.89 16.58 16.94
N ARG A 152 -6.83 16.70 16.12
CA ARG A 152 -6.65 15.97 14.87
C ARG A 152 -6.63 14.45 15.09
N ILE A 153 -5.84 13.96 16.04
CA ILE A 153 -5.76 12.53 16.39
C ILE A 153 -7.10 12.02 16.92
N CYS A 154 -7.82 12.82 17.72
CA CYS A 154 -9.16 12.49 18.20
C CYS A 154 -10.18 12.35 17.05
N LEU A 155 -10.15 13.27 16.08
CA LEU A 155 -11.01 13.20 14.90
C LEU A 155 -10.69 11.94 14.07
N GLU A 156 -9.41 11.66 13.84
CA GLU A 156 -8.97 10.46 13.14
C GLU A 156 -9.45 9.19 13.86
N PHE A 157 -9.29 9.13 15.18
CA PHE A 157 -9.80 8.04 16.01
C PHE A 157 -11.32 7.87 15.87
N MET A 158 -12.09 8.96 15.92
CA MET A 158 -13.54 8.91 15.77
C MET A 158 -13.95 8.34 14.40
N ASP A 159 -13.27 8.73 13.33
CA ASP A 159 -13.58 8.25 11.98
C ASP A 159 -13.27 6.76 11.83
N ILE A 160 -12.18 6.27 12.43
CA ILE A 160 -11.86 4.84 12.42
C ILE A 160 -12.88 4.04 13.22
N VAL A 161 -13.32 4.55 14.37
CA VAL A 161 -14.33 3.88 15.19
C VAL A 161 -15.66 3.74 14.44
N LYS A 162 -16.04 4.70 13.57
CA LYS A 162 -17.21 4.56 12.69
C LYS A 162 -17.06 3.40 11.70
N CYS A 163 -15.83 3.13 11.26
CA CYS A 163 -15.50 2.01 10.37
C CYS A 163 -15.22 0.70 11.12
N ARG A 164 -15.60 0.59 12.41
CA ARG A 164 -15.37 -0.61 13.23
C ARG A 164 -15.93 -1.88 12.56
N PRO A 165 -15.09 -2.90 12.29
CA PRO A 165 -15.56 -4.19 11.81
C PRO A 165 -16.47 -4.85 12.84
N LYS A 166 -17.49 -5.58 12.38
CA LYS A 166 -18.43 -6.28 13.27
C LYS A 166 -17.67 -7.24 14.23
N PRO A 167 -17.87 -7.13 15.56
CA PRO A 167 -17.05 -7.80 16.57
C PRO A 167 -17.16 -9.34 16.55
N SER A 168 -18.26 -9.90 16.05
CA SER A 168 -18.50 -11.36 16.07
C SER A 168 -17.60 -12.16 15.13
N VAL A 169 -16.88 -11.50 14.22
CA VAL A 169 -16.15 -12.17 13.15
C VAL A 169 -14.63 -12.18 13.41
N GLN A 170 -14.10 -11.39 14.36
CA GLN A 170 -12.68 -11.01 14.35
C GLN A 170 -11.68 -12.12 14.73
N THR A 171 -12.09 -13.22 15.37
CA THR A 171 -11.14 -14.19 15.97
C THR A 171 -11.34 -15.65 15.58
N GLN A 172 -12.37 -15.98 14.79
CA GLN A 172 -12.67 -17.39 14.52
C GLN A 172 -11.67 -18.05 13.56
N TYR A 173 -11.06 -17.29 12.64
CA TYR A 173 -10.21 -17.81 11.56
C TYR A 173 -8.88 -17.06 11.47
N SER A 174 -7.78 -17.81 11.44
CA SER A 174 -6.50 -17.31 10.90
C SER A 174 -6.61 -17.45 9.39
N MET A 175 -6.82 -16.34 8.67
CA MET A 175 -7.01 -16.34 7.22
C MET A 175 -6.04 -15.39 6.52
N VAL A 176 -5.42 -15.85 5.43
CA VAL A 176 -4.51 -15.06 4.60
C VAL A 176 -4.95 -15.16 3.14
N CYS A 177 -4.98 -14.02 2.45
CA CYS A 177 -5.33 -13.90 1.03
C CYS A 177 -4.10 -13.48 0.21
N GLU A 178 -3.75 -14.28 -0.79
CA GLU A 178 -2.64 -14.05 -1.70
C GLU A 178 -3.14 -13.95 -3.13
N VAL A 179 -2.73 -12.92 -3.86
CA VAL A 179 -3.14 -12.72 -5.25
C VAL A 179 -2.29 -13.62 -6.16
N LEU A 180 -2.91 -14.57 -6.84
CA LEU A 180 -2.24 -15.47 -7.79
C LEU A 180 -2.22 -14.89 -9.21
N LYS A 181 -3.34 -14.31 -9.65
CA LYS A 181 -3.47 -13.74 -10.99
C LYS A 181 -4.41 -12.55 -10.99
N ALA A 182 -3.92 -11.39 -11.44
CA ALA A 182 -4.72 -10.19 -11.66
C ALA A 182 -4.18 -9.43 -12.89
N PRO A 183 -5.06 -8.90 -13.76
CA PRO A 183 -4.62 -8.04 -14.85
C PRO A 183 -4.11 -6.70 -14.30
N ASN A 184 -3.11 -6.11 -14.97
CA ASN A 184 -2.56 -4.79 -14.61
C ASN A 184 -2.22 -4.65 -13.12
N TYR A 185 -1.70 -5.70 -12.50
CA TYR A 185 -1.45 -5.73 -11.06
C TYR A 185 -0.18 -4.96 -10.67
N CYS A 186 -0.33 -4.01 -9.75
CA CYS A 186 0.77 -3.43 -9.00
C CYS A 186 0.86 -4.08 -7.61
N HIS A 187 1.90 -4.87 -7.37
CA HIS A 187 2.13 -5.49 -6.06
C HIS A 187 2.53 -4.50 -4.95
N LEU A 188 3.04 -3.32 -5.32
CA LEU A 188 3.38 -2.26 -4.37
C LEU A 188 2.12 -1.56 -3.85
N CYS A 189 1.24 -1.14 -4.76
CA CYS A 189 0.01 -0.43 -4.44
C CYS A 189 -1.21 -1.35 -4.20
N ARG A 190 -1.07 -2.66 -4.44
CA ARG A 190 -2.14 -3.66 -4.38
C ARG A 190 -3.41 -3.27 -5.15
N THR A 191 -3.22 -2.79 -6.38
CA THR A 191 -4.30 -2.32 -7.26
C THR A 191 -4.16 -2.90 -8.67
N VAL A 192 -5.27 -2.94 -9.40
CA VAL A 192 -5.34 -3.26 -10.84
C VAL A 192 -5.43 -2.00 -11.72
N SER A 193 -5.35 -0.81 -11.13
CA SER A 193 -5.42 0.48 -11.86
C SER A 193 -4.22 0.71 -12.76
N HIS A 194 -3.05 0.21 -12.36
CA HIS A 194 -1.80 0.34 -13.10
C HIS A 194 -0.92 -0.89 -12.85
N PRO A 195 -0.17 -1.37 -13.86
CA PRO A 195 0.85 -2.38 -13.64
C PRO A 195 2.01 -1.82 -12.81
N PHE A 196 2.74 -2.68 -12.11
CA PHE A 196 3.94 -2.27 -11.35
C PHE A 196 4.99 -1.52 -12.20
N SER A 197 5.04 -1.78 -13.51
CA SER A 197 5.92 -1.06 -14.45
C SER A 197 5.59 0.43 -14.58
N GLN A 198 4.34 0.83 -14.34
CA GLN A 198 3.85 2.20 -14.42
C GLN A 198 3.59 2.82 -13.03
N CYS A 199 3.97 2.13 -11.95
CA CYS A 199 3.76 2.62 -10.60
C CYS A 199 4.65 3.82 -10.29
N GLU A 200 4.05 4.96 -9.97
CA GLU A 200 4.77 6.19 -9.62
C GLU A 200 5.43 6.12 -8.24
N ALA A 201 4.86 5.33 -7.33
CA ALA A 201 5.42 5.03 -6.02
C ALA A 201 6.66 4.11 -6.10
N ARG A 202 6.94 3.54 -7.29
CA ARG A 202 8.19 2.82 -7.53
C ARG A 202 9.31 3.85 -7.51
N GLY A 203 10.02 3.88 -6.38
CA GLY A 203 11.21 4.69 -6.19
C GLY A 203 12.18 4.60 -7.37
N CYS A 204 13.08 5.57 -7.46
CA CYS A 204 14.00 5.74 -8.55
C CYS A 204 14.85 4.48 -8.78
N THR A 205 14.64 3.81 -9.91
CA THR A 205 15.42 2.64 -10.33
C THR A 205 16.87 2.97 -10.70
N VAL A 206 17.20 4.25 -10.89
CA VAL A 206 18.55 4.70 -11.23
C VAL A 206 19.40 4.93 -9.99
N CYS A 207 18.84 5.56 -8.95
CA CYS A 207 19.57 5.89 -7.73
C CYS A 207 19.13 5.12 -6.48
N GLY A 208 18.12 4.27 -6.58
CA GLY A 208 17.56 3.50 -5.48
C GLY A 208 16.71 4.31 -4.49
N SER A 209 16.54 5.62 -4.70
CA SER A 209 15.80 6.49 -3.78
C SER A 209 14.29 6.23 -3.83
N LYS A 210 13.65 6.10 -2.67
CA LYS A 210 12.18 6.00 -2.55
C LYS A 210 11.46 7.35 -2.67
N MET A 211 12.19 8.47 -2.62
CA MET A 211 11.62 9.82 -2.53
C MET A 211 11.13 10.37 -3.88
N HIS A 212 11.56 9.79 -5.00
CA HIS A 212 11.19 10.26 -6.33
C HIS A 212 11.20 9.12 -7.35
N PRO A 213 10.38 9.20 -8.40
CA PRO A 213 10.41 8.25 -9.52
C PRO A 213 11.62 8.51 -10.43
N TYR A 214 12.00 7.52 -11.25
CA TYR A 214 13.21 7.58 -12.09
C TYR A 214 13.24 8.75 -13.09
N TYR A 215 12.07 9.25 -13.51
CA TYR A 215 11.98 10.36 -14.46
C TYR A 215 12.24 11.74 -13.81
N LYS A 216 12.18 11.84 -12.48
CA LYS A 216 12.56 13.02 -11.70
C LYS A 216 13.97 12.92 -11.09
N CYS A 217 14.75 11.89 -11.47
CA CYS A 217 16.05 11.65 -10.85
C CYS A 217 17.14 12.56 -11.40
N ILE A 218 17.67 13.45 -10.56
CA ILE A 218 18.78 14.36 -10.90
C ILE A 218 20.06 13.58 -11.28
N LYS A 219 20.27 12.41 -10.65
CA LYS A 219 21.43 11.54 -10.91
C LYS A 219 21.31 10.76 -12.23
N ARG A 220 20.16 10.77 -12.91
CA ARG A 220 19.93 10.01 -14.15
C ARG A 220 20.71 10.61 -15.31
N CYS A 221 21.33 9.75 -16.12
CA CYS A 221 21.98 10.17 -17.34
C CYS A 221 20.96 10.59 -18.42
N GLU A 222 21.25 11.70 -19.09
CA GLU A 222 20.41 12.26 -20.16
C GLU A 222 20.71 11.66 -21.54
N CYS A 223 21.71 10.76 -21.64
CA CYS A 223 22.14 10.17 -22.91
C CYS A 223 21.11 9.24 -23.60
N LYS A 224 19.95 9.00 -22.95
CA LYS A 224 18.84 8.13 -23.39
C LYS A 224 19.22 6.67 -23.68
N THR A 225 20.45 6.24 -23.39
CA THR A 225 20.91 4.86 -23.60
C THR A 225 20.30 3.92 -22.56
N LYS A 226 19.82 2.74 -22.99
CA LYS A 226 19.28 1.68 -22.11
C LYS A 226 20.37 0.65 -21.76
N PRO A 227 20.36 0.04 -20.56
CA PRO A 227 19.48 0.32 -19.44
C PRO A 227 19.71 1.73 -18.85
N LEU A 228 18.69 2.27 -18.17
CA LEU A 228 18.81 3.56 -17.48
C LEU A 228 19.91 3.48 -16.43
N HIS A 229 20.77 4.49 -16.37
CA HIS A 229 21.96 4.51 -15.53
C HIS A 229 22.22 5.91 -14.97
N MET A 230 23.07 5.98 -13.95
CA MET A 230 23.53 7.24 -13.36
C MET A 230 24.46 8.00 -14.32
N LYS A 231 24.54 9.33 -14.22
CA LYS A 231 25.45 10.19 -15.02
C LYS A 231 26.90 9.69 -14.98
N GLU A 232 27.37 9.27 -13.81
CA GLU A 232 28.74 8.76 -13.57
C GLU A 232 29.03 7.43 -14.27
N LYS A 233 28.01 6.58 -14.44
CA LYS A 233 28.13 5.26 -15.06
C LYS A 233 27.71 5.28 -16.53
N CYS A 234 27.81 6.44 -17.18
CA CYS A 234 27.43 6.59 -18.58
C CYS A 234 28.39 5.80 -19.47
N PRO A 235 27.91 4.80 -20.24
CA PRO A 235 28.77 4.03 -21.14
C PRO A 235 29.37 4.89 -22.26
N ARG A 236 28.82 6.09 -22.49
CA ARG A 236 29.40 7.08 -23.42
C ARG A 236 30.55 7.90 -22.80
N ASN A 237 30.65 7.97 -21.47
CA ASN A 237 31.75 8.66 -20.76
C ASN A 237 32.92 7.74 -20.41
N THR A 238 32.68 6.43 -20.31
CA THR A 238 33.74 5.43 -20.02
C THR A 238 34.74 5.25 -21.17
N ALA A 239 34.51 5.86 -22.34
CA ALA A 239 35.48 5.87 -23.44
C ALA A 239 36.63 6.88 -23.25
N THR A 240 36.67 7.63 -22.15
CA THR A 240 37.58 8.79 -21.97
C THR A 240 38.65 8.61 -20.89
N ILE A 241 38.82 7.40 -20.33
CA ILE A 241 39.91 7.09 -19.40
C ILE A 241 40.78 5.98 -20.02
N GLY A 242 41.65 6.39 -20.94
CA GLY A 242 42.66 5.60 -21.65
C GLY A 242 43.52 6.56 -22.49
N PRO A 243 44.84 6.33 -22.63
CA PRO A 243 45.81 7.39 -22.85
C PRO A 243 45.59 8.11 -24.18
N SER A 244 45.62 9.44 -24.12
CA SER A 244 45.78 10.41 -25.22
C SER A 244 46.06 9.78 -26.60
N ARG A 245 45.00 9.42 -27.32
CA ARG A 245 45.03 9.44 -28.78
C ARG A 245 44.38 10.75 -29.20
N LYS A 246 45.19 11.66 -29.74
CA LYS A 246 44.76 12.91 -30.35
C LYS A 246 43.52 12.62 -31.21
N ALA A 247 42.38 13.17 -30.84
CA ALA A 247 41.17 13.11 -31.63
C ALA A 247 41.38 13.98 -32.87
N GLU A 248 41.89 13.39 -33.95
CA GLU A 248 41.74 14.00 -35.27
C GLU A 248 40.26 14.05 -35.60
N SER A 249 39.74 15.28 -35.66
CA SER A 249 38.39 15.55 -36.13
C SER A 249 38.18 14.88 -37.48
N LEU A 250 37.14 14.04 -37.60
CA LEU A 250 36.69 13.42 -38.85
C LEU A 250 36.45 14.47 -39.97
N ARG A 251 36.25 15.75 -39.62
CA ARG A 251 36.17 16.86 -40.59
C ARG A 251 37.52 17.27 -41.19
N LYS A 252 38.66 16.96 -40.55
CA LYS A 252 40.00 17.17 -41.13
C LYS A 252 40.37 16.06 -42.14
N ILE A 253 39.95 14.83 -41.88
CA ILE A 253 40.20 13.68 -42.77
C ILE A 253 39.41 13.81 -44.09
N GLN A 254 38.17 14.33 -44.05
CA GLN A 254 37.39 14.58 -45.27
C GLN A 254 37.92 15.75 -46.12
N LYS A 255 38.52 16.78 -45.50
CA LYS A 255 39.12 17.90 -46.25
C LYS A 255 40.47 17.54 -46.88
N SER A 256 41.23 16.61 -46.31
CA SER A 256 42.51 16.17 -46.88
C SER A 256 42.35 15.16 -48.02
N GLN A 257 41.19 14.51 -48.20
CA GLN A 257 40.94 13.61 -49.33
C GLN A 257 40.42 14.33 -50.58
N ASN A 258 39.75 15.48 -50.43
CA ASN A 258 39.27 16.27 -51.58
C ASN A 258 40.33 17.15 -52.24
N ASN A 259 41.50 17.34 -51.61
CA ASN A 259 42.61 18.13 -52.17
C ASN A 259 43.69 17.28 -52.85
N THR A 260 43.54 15.95 -52.91
CA THR A 260 44.53 15.03 -53.50
C THR A 260 44.08 14.44 -54.84
N LEU A 261 42.96 14.90 -55.39
CA LEU A 261 42.44 14.50 -56.72
C LEU A 261 42.25 15.69 -57.67
N ALA A 262 42.99 16.78 -57.45
CA ALA A 262 43.15 17.85 -58.42
C ALA A 262 44.66 18.02 -58.66
N PHE A 263 45.17 17.22 -59.60
CA PHE A 263 46.33 17.37 -60.50
C PHE A 263 46.86 15.97 -60.86
#